data_AF-U5G086-F1
#
_entry.id   AF-U5G086-F1
#
_cell.length_a   1.000
_cell.length_b   1.000
_cell.length_c   1.000
_cell.angle_alpha   90.00
_cell.angle_beta   90.00
_cell.angle_gamma   90.00
#
_symmetry.space_group_name_H-M   'P 1'
#
loop_
_entity.id
_entity.type
_entity.pdbx_description
1 polymer ?
#
loop_
_entity_poly.entity_id
_entity_poly.type
_entity_poly.pdbx_seq_one_letter_code
_entity_poly.pdbx_strand_id
1 'polypeptide(L)'
;MFPAQFMHVSSSIHALLLLCNGMVPFLSQGSALLKRVRYCKSCKAYIKGFDHHCPAFGNCIGQNNYVLFMILLAGFLTTEASYIVCSSQFSRGSQILGGTWFETDLAGSLVVSTMLFSLLQVIWQGVFFTWHLYCICFNIRTDEWINWKKYPEFQFVIQSQPGESFTRVMFKNPYDNGYLQNVKEFLSVNG
;
A
#
# COMPACT_ATOMS: atom_id res chain seq x y z
N MET A 1 -0.57 19.01 18.56
CA MET A 1 -1.34 18.12 19.45
C MET A 1 -2.80 18.23 19.06
N PHE A 2 -3.26 17.41 18.12
CA PHE A 2 -4.67 17.34 17.70
C PHE A 2 -5.27 16.06 18.29
N PRO A 3 -6.48 16.09 18.88
CA PRO A 3 -7.02 14.96 19.59
C PRO A 3 -7.52 13.90 18.61
N ALA A 4 -7.02 12.67 18.76
CA ALA A 4 -7.61 11.49 18.12
C ALA A 4 -8.97 11.23 18.78
N GLN A 5 -10.05 11.50 18.05
CA GLN A 5 -11.37 11.03 18.43
C GLN A 5 -11.36 9.50 18.38
N PHE A 6 -11.36 8.88 19.56
CA PHE A 6 -11.64 7.47 19.75
C PHE A 6 -13.07 7.20 19.26
N MET A 7 -13.20 6.73 18.02
CA MET A 7 -14.42 6.08 17.58
C MET A 7 -14.33 4.61 18.02
N HIS A 8 -15.05 4.33 19.10
CA HIS A 8 -15.13 3.03 19.75
C HIS A 8 -15.86 2.03 18.85
N VAL A 9 -15.15 1.38 17.92
CA VAL A 9 -15.71 0.26 17.13
C VAL A 9 -15.45 -1.05 17.89
N SER A 10 -16.15 -1.21 19.02
CA SER A 10 -16.23 -2.47 19.75
C SER A 10 -17.71 -2.85 19.87
N SER A 11 -18.17 -3.77 19.03
CA SER A 11 -19.22 -4.77 19.38
C SER A 11 -19.57 -5.73 18.23
N SER A 12 -19.35 -5.39 16.95
CA SER A 12 -20.00 -6.14 15.87
C SER A 12 -19.38 -7.50 15.51
N ILE A 13 -18.10 -7.75 15.83
CA ILE A 13 -17.40 -8.99 15.42
C ILE A 13 -17.58 -10.12 16.45
N HIS A 14 -17.62 -9.80 17.76
CA HIS A 14 -17.90 -10.79 18.79
C HIS A 14 -19.36 -11.27 18.77
N ALA A 15 -20.30 -10.39 18.41
CA ALA A 15 -21.71 -10.76 18.22
C ALA A 15 -21.90 -11.74 17.05
N LEU A 16 -21.09 -11.65 15.98
CA LEU A 16 -21.16 -12.58 14.86
C LEU A 16 -20.63 -13.99 15.19
N LEU A 17 -19.63 -14.10 16.06
CA LEU A 17 -19.04 -15.40 16.44
C LEU A 17 -19.97 -16.23 17.35
N LEU A 18 -20.77 -15.57 18.20
CA LEU A 18 -21.69 -16.26 19.12
C LEU A 18 -22.97 -16.78 18.45
N LEU A 19 -23.36 -16.24 17.30
CA LEU A 19 -24.53 -16.70 16.54
C LEU A 19 -24.25 -17.92 15.64
N CYS A 20 -22.98 -18.36 15.55
CA CYS A 20 -22.53 -19.35 14.58
C CYS A 20 -22.82 -20.82 14.96
N ASN A 21 -23.33 -21.09 16.17
CA ASN A 21 -23.62 -22.45 16.63
C ASN A 21 -24.93 -23.06 16.11
N GLY A 22 -25.69 -22.37 15.23
CA GLY A 22 -27.09 -22.74 14.99
C GLY A 22 -27.62 -22.85 13.55
N MET A 23 -27.03 -22.26 12.52
CA MET A 23 -27.71 -22.19 11.20
C MET A 23 -26.77 -22.26 9.99
N VAL A 24 -26.69 -23.46 9.41
CA VAL A 24 -26.07 -23.78 8.13
C VAL A 24 -27.13 -23.58 7.03
N PRO A 25 -27.41 -22.33 6.58
CA PRO A 25 -27.29 -22.06 5.14
C PRO A 25 -26.88 -20.62 4.75
N PHE A 26 -26.60 -19.70 5.70
CA PHE A 26 -26.32 -18.28 5.37
C PHE A 26 -24.84 -17.98 5.00
N LEU A 27 -23.99 -19.01 4.96
CA LEU A 27 -22.54 -18.88 4.80
C LEU A 27 -22.07 -18.49 3.39
N SER A 28 -22.91 -18.52 2.35
CA SER A 28 -22.47 -18.15 1.00
C SER A 28 -22.28 -16.63 0.82
N GLN A 29 -23.07 -15.82 1.53
CA GLN A 29 -23.06 -14.35 1.37
C GLN A 29 -22.15 -13.65 2.39
N GLY A 30 -21.99 -14.23 3.60
CA GLY A 30 -21.01 -13.77 4.59
C GLY A 30 -19.54 -14.05 4.20
N SER A 31 -19.30 -15.13 3.45
CA SER A 31 -17.97 -15.51 2.95
C SER A 31 -17.37 -14.43 2.03
N ALA A 32 -18.17 -13.82 1.16
CA ALA A 32 -17.71 -12.78 0.24
C ALA A 32 -17.32 -11.46 0.96
N LEU A 33 -18.02 -11.09 2.04
CA LEU A 33 -17.70 -9.90 2.84
C LEU A 33 -16.47 -10.08 3.75
N LEU A 34 -16.12 -11.33 4.06
CA LEU A 34 -14.89 -11.71 4.78
C LEU A 34 -13.68 -11.92 3.86
N LYS A 35 -13.87 -11.96 2.53
CA LYS A 35 -12.75 -12.03 1.58
C LYS A 35 -11.83 -10.84 1.82
N ARG A 36 -10.54 -11.12 2.06
CA ARG A 36 -9.46 -10.14 2.31
C ARG A 36 -9.44 -9.46 3.69
N VAL A 37 -10.12 -10.00 4.71
CA VAL A 37 -9.90 -9.57 6.11
C VAL A 37 -8.71 -10.31 6.70
N ARG A 38 -7.73 -9.58 7.26
CA ARG A 38 -6.52 -10.17 7.87
C ARG A 38 -6.25 -9.59 9.25
N TYR A 39 -5.72 -10.41 10.16
CA TYR A 39 -5.31 -9.96 11.49
C TYR A 39 -3.91 -9.35 11.47
N CYS A 40 -3.77 -8.10 11.89
CA CYS A 40 -2.47 -7.47 12.10
C CYS A 40 -2.03 -7.62 13.56
N LYS A 41 -0.87 -8.24 13.78
CA LYS A 41 -0.29 -8.39 15.13
C LYS A 41 0.11 -7.06 15.77
N SER A 42 0.63 -6.12 14.97
CA SER A 42 1.08 -4.81 15.46
C SER A 42 -0.09 -3.95 15.94
N CYS A 43 -1.18 -3.89 15.15
CA CYS A 43 -2.40 -3.15 15.52
C CYS A 43 -3.34 -3.94 16.44
N LYS A 44 -3.11 -5.25 16.62
CA LYS A 44 -3.98 -6.19 17.37
C LYS A 44 -5.45 -6.13 16.91
N ALA A 45 -5.65 -6.03 15.59
CA ALA A 45 -6.97 -5.83 15.00
C ALA A 45 -7.12 -6.58 13.66
N TYR A 46 -8.36 -6.91 13.31
CA TYR A 46 -8.71 -7.40 11.98
C TYR A 46 -8.93 -6.23 11.03
N ILE A 47 -8.21 -6.24 9.91
CA ILE A 47 -8.20 -5.17 8.92
C ILE A 47 -8.87 -5.66 7.65
N LYS A 48 -9.92 -4.95 7.21
CA LYS A 48 -10.61 -5.23 5.96
C LYS A 48 -9.76 -4.80 4.76
N GLY A 49 -9.62 -5.68 3.78
CA GLY A 49 -8.80 -5.45 2.58
C GLY A 49 -7.36 -5.10 2.92
N PHE A 50 -6.79 -5.79 3.91
CA PHE A 50 -5.44 -5.56 4.42
C PHE A 50 -4.41 -5.56 3.29
N ASP A 51 -3.58 -4.51 3.23
CA ASP A 51 -2.45 -4.42 2.31
C ASP A 51 -1.13 -4.64 3.05
N HIS A 52 -0.88 -3.84 4.09
CA HIS A 52 0.28 -3.99 4.96
C HIS A 52 0.08 -3.19 6.26
N HIS A 53 0.94 -3.44 7.25
CA HIS A 53 1.13 -2.52 8.37
C HIS A 53 2.24 -1.55 8.01
N CYS A 54 1.98 -0.25 8.02
CA CYS A 54 2.97 0.77 7.70
C CYS A 54 3.53 1.39 8.99
N PRO A 55 4.80 1.12 9.34
CA PRO A 55 5.40 1.70 10.55
C PRO A 55 5.49 3.23 10.50
N ALA A 56 5.67 3.82 9.30
CA ALA A 56 5.78 5.27 9.13
C ALA A 56 4.50 6.01 9.58
N PHE A 57 3.33 5.40 9.39
CA PHE A 57 2.05 5.93 9.85
C PHE A 57 1.59 5.34 11.18
N GLY A 58 2.32 4.37 11.73
CA GLY A 58 1.90 3.61 12.91
C GLY A 58 0.53 2.93 12.75
N ASN A 59 0.11 2.65 11.52
CA ASN A 59 -1.24 2.18 11.21
C ASN A 59 -1.24 1.17 10.04
N CYS A 60 -2.29 0.37 9.95
CA CYS A 60 -2.51 -0.50 8.80
C CYS A 60 -3.04 0.26 7.60
N ILE A 61 -2.53 -0.09 6.42
CA ILE A 61 -3.12 0.30 5.14
C ILE A 61 -4.04 -0.85 4.72
N GLY A 62 -5.29 -0.51 4.45
CA GLY A 62 -6.33 -1.43 4.04
C GLY A 62 -7.40 -0.72 3.22
N GLN A 63 -8.55 -1.36 3.04
CA GLN A 63 -9.59 -0.90 2.13
C GLN A 63 -10.00 0.56 2.35
N ASN A 64 -10.21 0.95 3.61
CA ASN A 64 -10.82 2.22 4.00
C ASN A 64 -9.87 3.43 3.92
N ASN A 65 -8.56 3.20 3.83
CA ASN A 65 -7.57 4.28 3.82
C ASN A 65 -6.54 4.17 2.68
N TYR A 66 -6.68 3.19 1.79
CA TYR A 66 -5.76 3.00 0.67
C TYR A 66 -5.73 4.24 -0.24
N VAL A 67 -6.88 4.83 -0.58
CA VAL A 67 -6.91 6.03 -1.44
C VAL A 67 -6.17 7.20 -0.79
N LEU A 68 -6.41 7.44 0.50
CA LEU A 68 -5.69 8.48 1.25
C LEU A 68 -4.17 8.20 1.27
N PHE A 69 -3.77 6.94 1.48
CA PHE A 69 -2.37 6.52 1.42
C PHE A 69 -1.74 6.82 0.04
N MET A 70 -2.44 6.56 -1.06
CA MET A 70 -1.96 6.89 -2.41
C MET A 70 -1.82 8.39 -2.64
N ILE A 71 -2.79 9.18 -2.16
CA ILE A 71 -2.75 10.65 -2.25
C ILE A 71 -1.55 11.18 -1.45
N LEU A 72 -1.34 10.69 -0.24
CA LEU A 72 -0.20 11.08 0.61
C LEU A 72 1.13 10.71 -0.04
N LEU A 73 1.25 9.49 -0.60
CA LEU A 73 2.47 9.04 -1.26
C LEU A 73 2.78 9.87 -2.52
N ALA A 74 1.75 10.21 -3.31
CA ALA A 74 1.90 11.14 -4.43
C ALA A 74 2.29 12.56 -3.95
N GLY A 75 1.69 13.03 -2.86
CA GLY A 75 2.02 14.31 -2.23
C GLY A 75 3.48 14.40 -1.78
N PHE A 76 4.01 13.36 -1.12
CA PHE A 76 5.42 13.29 -0.73
C PHE A 76 6.34 13.32 -1.96
N LEU A 77 6.08 12.47 -2.96
CA LEU A 77 6.84 12.43 -4.20
C LEU A 77 6.88 13.79 -4.91
N THR A 78 5.74 14.44 -5.08
CA THR A 78 5.66 15.75 -5.74
C THR A 78 6.37 16.84 -4.94
N THR A 79 6.28 16.82 -3.61
CA THR A 79 6.93 17.79 -2.73
C THR A 79 8.45 17.65 -2.78
N GLU A 80 8.97 16.43 -2.66
CA GLU A 80 10.42 16.17 -2.73
C GLU A 80 10.99 16.48 -4.12
N ALA A 81 10.29 16.09 -5.18
CA ALA A 81 10.69 16.42 -6.55
C ALA A 81 10.72 17.95 -6.76
N SER A 82 9.71 18.67 -6.27
CA SER A 82 9.65 20.13 -6.32
C SER A 82 10.80 20.76 -5.52
N TYR A 83 11.11 20.24 -4.33
CA TYR A 83 12.24 20.69 -3.53
C TYR A 83 13.58 20.56 -4.27
N ILE A 84 13.82 19.42 -4.94
CA ILE A 84 15.03 19.20 -5.74
C ILE A 84 15.11 20.21 -6.89
N VAL A 85 14.01 20.41 -7.62
CA VAL A 85 13.95 21.37 -8.73
C VAL A 85 14.21 22.79 -8.23
N CYS A 86 13.49 23.25 -7.21
CA CYS A 86 13.64 24.58 -6.63
C CYS A 86 15.07 24.80 -6.09
N SER A 87 15.62 23.83 -5.35
CA SER A 87 16.98 23.93 -4.79
C SER A 87 18.06 23.96 -5.89
N SER A 88 17.86 23.21 -6.98
CA SER A 88 18.77 23.22 -8.12
C SER A 88 18.77 24.56 -8.86
N GLN A 89 17.58 25.17 -9.03
CA GLN A 89 17.44 26.48 -9.66
C GLN A 89 18.04 27.57 -8.79
N PHE A 90 17.78 27.53 -7.48
CA PHE A 90 18.36 28.45 -6.52
C PHE A 90 19.90 28.38 -6.53
N SER A 91 20.46 27.17 -6.48
CA SER A 91 21.93 26.96 -6.49
C SER A 91 22.57 27.42 -7.80
N ARG A 92 21.89 27.24 -8.94
CA ARG A 92 22.38 27.74 -10.24
C ARG A 92 22.30 29.27 -10.33
N GLY A 93 21.18 29.84 -9.89
CA GLY A 93 20.97 31.29 -9.89
C GLY A 93 21.95 32.02 -8.98
N SER A 94 22.24 31.47 -7.79
CA SER A 94 23.19 32.04 -6.85
C SER A 94 24.63 32.02 -7.37
N GLN A 95 25.04 30.95 -8.07
CA GLN A 95 26.35 30.88 -8.72
C GLN A 95 26.51 31.92 -9.83
N ILE A 96 25.44 32.22 -10.58
CA ILE A 96 25.45 33.21 -11.67
C ILE A 96 25.46 34.65 -11.13
N LEU A 97 24.72 34.93 -10.04
CA LEU A 97 24.48 36.30 -9.56
C LEU A 97 25.60 36.87 -8.66
N GLY A 98 26.48 36.02 -8.11
CA GLY A 98 27.66 36.51 -7.41
C GLY A 98 28.60 35.39 -7.03
N GLY A 99 29.75 35.33 -7.72
CA GLY A 99 30.71 34.22 -7.69
C GLY A 99 31.37 33.89 -6.33
N THR A 100 30.89 34.41 -5.22
CA THR A 100 31.46 34.20 -3.87
C THR A 100 30.41 34.29 -2.74
N TRP A 101 29.12 34.02 -2.97
CA TRP A 101 28.12 34.02 -1.87
C TRP A 101 27.96 32.67 -1.15
N PHE A 102 28.71 31.63 -1.53
CA PHE A 102 28.90 30.42 -0.71
C PHE A 102 30.02 30.60 0.34
N GLU A 103 30.11 31.79 0.94
CA GLU A 103 30.97 32.10 2.10
C GLU A 103 30.54 31.39 3.41
N THR A 104 29.82 30.27 3.32
CA THR A 104 29.82 29.26 4.39
C THR A 104 29.83 27.88 3.73
N ASP A 105 30.98 27.21 3.76
CA ASP A 105 31.17 25.80 3.37
C ASP A 105 30.04 24.90 3.92
N LEU A 106 29.53 25.26 5.11
CA LEU A 106 28.43 24.59 5.77
C LEU A 106 27.08 24.72 5.03
N ALA A 107 26.66 25.91 4.60
CA ALA A 107 25.36 26.08 3.95
C ALA A 107 25.32 25.38 2.58
N GLY A 108 26.44 25.37 1.86
CA GLY A 108 26.55 24.69 0.57
C GLY A 108 26.55 23.20 0.73
N SER A 109 27.36 22.70 1.66
CA SER A 109 27.35 21.29 2.03
C SER A 109 25.97 20.83 2.52
N LEU A 110 25.23 21.66 3.26
CA LEU A 110 23.86 21.37 3.69
C LEU A 110 22.91 21.28 2.50
N VAL A 111 22.88 22.26 1.59
CA VAL A 111 21.99 22.22 0.41
C VAL A 111 22.31 21.03 -0.49
N VAL A 112 23.59 20.76 -0.74
CA VAL A 112 24.02 19.61 -1.57
C VAL A 112 23.64 18.30 -0.89
N SER A 113 23.90 18.15 0.41
CA SER A 113 23.56 16.92 1.14
C SER A 113 22.05 16.67 1.24
N THR A 114 21.24 17.70 1.46
CA THR A 114 19.77 17.57 1.48
C THR A 114 19.21 17.29 0.10
N MET A 115 19.78 17.86 -0.97
CA MET A 115 19.41 17.51 -2.35
C MET A 115 19.74 16.06 -2.68
N LEU A 116 20.93 15.56 -2.31
CA LEU A 116 21.32 14.16 -2.50
C LEU A 116 20.42 13.21 -1.73
N PHE A 117 20.12 13.52 -0.47
CA PHE A 117 19.20 12.74 0.35
C PHE A 117 17.80 12.71 -0.27
N SER A 118 17.28 13.86 -0.71
CA SER A 118 15.96 13.95 -1.36
C SER A 118 15.92 13.16 -2.66
N LEU A 119 16.99 13.16 -3.46
CA LEU A 119 17.09 12.36 -4.68
C LEU A 119 16.98 10.85 -4.37
N LEU A 120 17.70 10.37 -3.36
CA LEU A 120 17.62 8.97 -2.93
C LEU A 120 16.22 8.62 -2.42
N GLN A 121 15.57 9.53 -1.69
CA GLN A 121 14.19 9.36 -1.24
C GLN A 121 13.22 9.26 -2.40
N VAL A 122 13.27 10.17 -3.38
CA VAL A 122 12.38 10.15 -4.56
C VAL A 122 12.54 8.87 -5.37
N ILE A 123 13.78 8.38 -5.56
CA ILE A 123 14.02 7.14 -6.31
C ILE A 123 13.33 5.96 -5.61
N TRP A 124 13.58 5.77 -4.31
CA TRP A 124 12.98 4.66 -3.56
C TRP A 124 11.45 4.79 -3.46
N GLN A 125 10.95 5.99 -3.14
CA GLN A 125 9.51 6.27 -3.08
C GLN A 125 8.84 6.06 -4.44
N GLY A 126 9.51 6.38 -5.54
CA GLY A 126 9.01 6.20 -6.90
C GLY A 126 8.80 4.72 -7.24
N VAL A 127 9.76 3.86 -6.86
CA VAL A 127 9.61 2.39 -6.98
C VAL A 127 8.44 1.90 -6.12
N PHE A 128 8.34 2.38 -4.88
CA PHE A 128 7.26 2.00 -3.96
C PHE A 128 5.87 2.45 -4.45
N PHE A 129 5.76 3.66 -5.00
CA PHE A 129 4.52 4.16 -5.59
C PHE A 129 4.14 3.37 -6.85
N THR A 130 5.11 3.05 -7.71
CA THR A 130 4.89 2.22 -8.90
C THR A 130 4.40 0.82 -8.53
N TRP A 131 4.95 0.24 -7.46
CA TRP A 131 4.46 -1.03 -6.91
C TRP A 131 2.98 -0.95 -6.52
N HIS A 132 2.58 0.10 -5.79
CA HIS A 132 1.18 0.27 -5.41
C HIS A 132 0.26 0.57 -6.61
N LEU A 133 0.73 1.30 -7.63
CA LEU A 133 0.01 1.44 -8.88
C LEU A 133 -0.21 0.09 -9.58
N TYR A 134 0.81 -0.76 -9.63
CA TYR A 134 0.67 -2.13 -10.12
C TYR A 134 -0.40 -2.90 -9.33
N CYS A 135 -0.31 -2.88 -7.99
CA CYS A 135 -1.30 -3.50 -7.12
C CYS A 135 -2.75 -3.04 -7.42
N ILE A 136 -2.96 -1.74 -7.64
CA ILE A 136 -4.26 -1.18 -8.00
C ILE A 136 -4.69 -1.68 -9.39
N CYS A 137 -3.81 -1.59 -10.38
CA CYS A 137 -4.08 -1.98 -11.77
C CYS A 137 -4.48 -3.45 -11.91
N PHE A 138 -3.93 -4.34 -11.07
CA PHE A 138 -4.22 -5.77 -11.08
C PHE A 138 -5.15 -6.22 -9.94
N ASN A 139 -5.75 -5.28 -9.19
CA ASN A 139 -6.60 -5.57 -8.03
C ASN A 139 -6.00 -6.62 -7.09
N ILE A 140 -4.76 -6.43 -6.69
CA ILE A 140 -4.04 -7.30 -5.77
C ILE A 140 -3.42 -6.47 -4.64
N ARG A 141 -3.45 -6.99 -3.41
CA ARG A 141 -2.82 -6.34 -2.26
C ARG A 141 -1.36 -6.79 -2.11
N THR A 142 -0.53 -5.97 -1.50
CA THR A 142 0.88 -6.31 -1.21
C THR A 142 0.98 -7.60 -0.38
N ASP A 143 0.17 -7.73 0.67
CA ASP A 143 0.06 -8.96 1.47
C ASP A 143 -0.29 -10.19 0.62
N GLU A 144 -1.25 -10.04 -0.30
CA GLU A 144 -1.70 -11.13 -1.17
C GLU A 144 -0.62 -11.58 -2.14
N TRP A 145 0.10 -10.63 -2.74
CA TRP A 145 1.21 -10.94 -3.63
C TRP A 145 2.35 -11.64 -2.89
N ILE A 146 2.74 -11.16 -1.72
CA ILE A 146 3.84 -11.74 -0.94
C ILE A 146 3.45 -13.13 -0.41
N ASN A 147 2.22 -13.28 0.06
CA ASN A 147 1.74 -14.47 0.76
C ASN A 147 0.84 -15.36 -0.11
N TRP A 148 0.88 -15.25 -1.45
CA TRP A 148 -0.03 -15.97 -2.34
C TRP A 148 -0.05 -17.50 -2.12
N LYS A 149 1.10 -18.10 -1.75
CA LYS A 149 1.20 -19.53 -1.41
C LYS A 149 0.44 -19.93 -0.13
N LYS A 150 0.04 -18.99 0.71
CA LYS A 150 -0.79 -19.23 1.89
C LYS A 150 -2.29 -19.18 1.57
N TYR A 151 -2.65 -18.66 0.40
CA TYR A 151 -4.01 -18.36 0.02
C TYR A 151 -4.46 -19.29 -1.13
N PRO A 152 -5.32 -20.29 -0.86
CA PRO A 152 -5.78 -21.24 -1.88
C PRO A 152 -6.44 -20.56 -3.08
N GLU A 153 -7.08 -19.40 -2.88
CA GLU A 153 -7.71 -18.63 -3.94
C GLU A 153 -6.72 -18.10 -4.99
N PHE A 154 -5.44 -17.95 -4.62
CA PHE A 154 -4.37 -17.53 -5.54
C PHE A 154 -3.62 -18.71 -6.19
N GLN A 155 -4.05 -19.94 -5.90
CA GLN A 155 -3.37 -21.15 -6.34
C GLN A 155 -4.16 -21.84 -7.45
N PHE A 156 -3.48 -22.12 -8.55
CA PHE A 156 -3.99 -22.97 -9.62
C PHE A 156 -3.15 -24.24 -9.66
N VAL A 157 -3.79 -25.37 -9.36
CA VAL A 157 -3.13 -26.69 -9.33
C VAL A 157 -3.28 -27.35 -10.69
N ILE A 158 -2.16 -27.62 -11.34
CA ILE A 158 -2.12 -28.44 -12.55
C ILE A 158 -1.76 -29.86 -12.12
N GLN A 159 -2.72 -30.76 -12.26
CA GLN A 159 -2.51 -32.19 -12.07
C GLN A 159 -1.91 -32.75 -13.36
N SER A 160 -0.69 -33.27 -13.28
CA SER A 160 -0.01 -33.93 -14.40
C SER A 160 -0.73 -35.22 -14.81
N GLN A 161 -0.55 -35.60 -16.07
CA GLN A 161 -1.11 -36.82 -16.67
C GLN A 161 -0.73 -38.10 -15.90
N PRO A 162 -1.46 -39.23 -16.09
CA PRO A 162 -1.17 -40.48 -15.39
C PRO A 162 0.26 -40.94 -15.69
N GLY A 163 1.17 -40.80 -14.72
CA GLY A 163 2.57 -41.22 -14.85
C GLY A 163 3.61 -40.26 -14.26
N GLU A 164 3.28 -38.97 -14.09
CA GLU A 164 4.17 -38.00 -13.44
C GLU A 164 3.65 -37.59 -12.06
N SER A 165 4.47 -37.77 -11.02
CA SER A 165 4.14 -37.54 -9.61
C SER A 165 4.33 -36.08 -9.15
N PHE A 166 4.32 -35.10 -10.06
CA PHE A 166 4.57 -33.71 -9.69
C PHE A 166 3.31 -32.84 -9.76
N THR A 167 2.82 -32.41 -8.60
CA THR A 167 1.78 -31.38 -8.51
C THR A 167 2.43 -30.00 -8.67
N ARG A 168 2.16 -29.30 -9.77
CA ARG A 168 2.66 -27.93 -9.98
C ARG A 168 1.61 -26.91 -9.53
N VAL A 169 1.98 -26.04 -8.60
CA VAL A 169 1.14 -24.92 -8.15
C VAL A 169 1.59 -23.64 -8.85
N MET A 170 0.67 -23.01 -9.58
CA MET A 170 0.90 -21.74 -10.26
C MET A 170 0.11 -20.62 -9.59
N PHE A 171 0.65 -19.40 -9.69
CA PHE A 171 -0.05 -18.20 -9.24
C PHE A 171 -1.20 -17.87 -10.21
N LYS A 172 -2.37 -17.57 -9.65
CA LYS A 172 -3.53 -17.04 -10.37
C LYS A 172 -4.11 -15.89 -9.55
N ASN A 173 -4.41 -14.77 -10.18
CA ASN A 173 -5.11 -13.68 -9.51
C ASN A 173 -6.62 -13.76 -9.80
N PRO A 174 -7.46 -14.16 -8.83
CA PRO A 174 -8.90 -14.28 -9.06
C PRO A 174 -9.65 -12.95 -9.02
N TYR A 175 -8.97 -11.84 -8.65
CA TYR A 175 -9.59 -10.53 -8.47
C TYR A 175 -9.32 -9.57 -9.63
N ASP A 176 -8.45 -9.96 -10.56
CA ASP A 176 -8.14 -9.15 -11.75
C ASP A 176 -9.28 -9.23 -12.77
N ASN A 177 -9.99 -8.11 -12.96
CA ASN A 177 -11.07 -7.95 -13.94
C ASN A 177 -10.67 -7.00 -15.08
N GLY A 178 -9.37 -6.74 -15.25
CA GLY A 178 -8.82 -5.80 -16.22
C GLY A 178 -8.61 -4.39 -15.66
N TYR A 179 -7.60 -3.69 -16.21
CA TYR A 179 -7.05 -2.44 -15.65
C TYR A 179 -8.10 -1.38 -15.30
N LEU A 180 -8.99 -1.06 -16.24
CA LEU A 180 -10.01 -0.01 -16.05
C LEU A 180 -11.02 -0.39 -14.97
N GLN A 181 -11.46 -1.65 -14.95
CA GLN A 181 -12.44 -2.13 -13.98
C GLN A 181 -11.83 -2.19 -12.57
N ASN A 182 -10.57 -2.62 -12.46
CA ASN A 182 -9.83 -2.67 -11.21
C ASN A 182 -9.62 -1.27 -10.61
N VAL A 183 -9.21 -0.30 -11.44
CA VAL A 183 -9.04 1.10 -11.01
C VAL A 183 -10.39 1.71 -10.60
N LYS A 184 -11.46 1.45 -11.37
CA LYS A 184 -12.82 1.91 -11.03
C LYS A 184 -13.30 1.33 -9.70
N GLU A 185 -13.09 0.03 -9.48
CA GLU A 185 -13.42 -0.62 -8.22
C GLU A 185 -12.66 0.03 -7.06
N PHE A 186 -11.34 0.21 -7.20
CA PHE A 186 -10.50 0.86 -6.20
C PHE A 186 -11.00 2.26 -5.78
N LEU A 187 -11.41 3.08 -6.75
CA LEU A 187 -11.92 4.43 -6.49
C LEU A 187 -13.34 4.43 -5.92
N SER A 188 -14.20 3.50 -6.37
CA SER A 188 -15.59 3.39 -5.93
C SER A 188 -15.76 2.90 -4.49
N VAL A 189 -14.79 2.15 -3.97
CA VAL A 189 -14.85 1.52 -2.64
C VAL A 189 -14.71 2.53 -1.49
N ASN A 190 -14.31 3.77 -1.79
CA ASN A 190 -14.10 4.85 -0.81
C ASN A 190 -14.92 6.12 -1.12
N GLY A 191 -15.88 6.03 -2.04
CA GLY A 191 -16.85 7.08 -2.33
C GLY A 191 -18.14 6.93 -1.54
#